data_AF-A0A7J3S808-F1
#
_entry.id   AF-A0A7J3S808-F1
#
_cell.length_a   1.000
_cell.length_b   1.000
_cell.length_c   1.000
_cell.angle_alpha   90.00
_cell.angle_beta   90.00
_cell.angle_gamma   90.00
#
_symmetry.space_group_name_H-M   'P 1'
#
loop_
_entity.id
_entity.type
_entity.pdbx_description
1 polymer ?
#
loop_
_entity_poly.entity_id
_entity_poly.type
_entity_poly.pdbx_seq_one_letter_code
_entity_poly.pdbx_strand_id
1 'polypeptide(L)'
;MILVSYLTAIISAIIIGLLLGIPIVAEKPWRRSWTLTVIFPTPIIAAALLAVSLKLGFKGFYYTLDLAFIMGMISAIIVKYIENIFPKPPFYPG
;
A
#
# COMPACT_ATOMS: atom_id res chain seq x y z
N MET A 1 11.48 -17.71 3.89
CA MET A 1 11.47 -16.24 4.07
C MET A 1 10.41 -15.50 3.27
N ILE A 2 10.10 -15.87 2.03
CA ILE A 2 9.23 -15.07 1.13
C ILE A 2 7.89 -14.66 1.79
N LEU A 3 7.18 -15.61 2.43
CA LEU A 3 5.92 -15.31 3.13
C LEU A 3 6.10 -14.23 4.21
N VAL A 4 7.17 -14.34 5.01
CA VAL A 4 7.48 -13.37 6.07
C VAL A 4 7.76 -11.99 5.45
N SER A 5 8.50 -11.93 4.34
CA SER A 5 8.74 -10.68 3.62
C SER A 5 7.45 -10.04 3.11
N TYR A 6 6.50 -10.81 2.58
CA TYR A 6 5.19 -10.26 2.20
C TYR A 6 4.41 -9.73 3.42
N LEU A 7 4.41 -10.46 4.54
CA LEU A 7 3.79 -9.98 5.78
C LEU A 7 4.46 -8.70 6.28
N THR A 8 5.79 -8.62 6.23
CA THR A 8 6.54 -7.41 6.60
C THR A 8 6.18 -6.23 5.70
N ALA A 9 6.06 -6.43 4.39
CA ALA A 9 5.65 -5.37 3.47
C ALA A 9 4.23 -4.87 3.77
N ILE A 10 3.30 -5.78 4.01
CA ILE A 10 1.91 -5.46 4.36
C ILE A 10 1.83 -4.70 5.69
N ILE A 11 2.46 -5.22 6.74
CA ILE A 11 2.45 -4.59 8.07
C ILE A 11 3.14 -3.23 8.03
N SER A 12 4.29 -3.11 7.35
CA SER A 12 4.97 -1.83 7.13
C SER A 12 4.06 -0.82 6.43
N ALA A 13 3.41 -1.22 5.33
CA ALA A 13 2.51 -0.34 4.59
C ALA A 13 1.34 0.13 5.46
N ILE A 14 0.81 -0.75 6.31
CA ILE A 14 -0.27 -0.41 7.24
C ILE A 14 0.20 0.60 8.28
N ILE A 15 1.31 0.32 8.98
CA ILE A 15 1.85 1.18 10.04
C ILE A 15 2.22 2.55 9.48
N ILE A 16 2.97 2.60 8.38
CA ILE A 16 3.36 3.86 7.74
C ILE A 16 2.13 4.60 7.22
N GLY A 17 1.15 3.90 6.63
CA GLY A 17 -0.09 4.51 6.17
C GLY A 17 -0.87 5.19 7.30
N LEU A 18 -0.95 4.55 8.47
CA LEU A 18 -1.53 5.14 9.69
C LEU A 18 -0.78 6.40 10.13
N LEU A 19 0.57 6.34 10.16
CA LEU A 19 1.40 7.49 10.53
C LEU A 19 1.24 8.68 9.57
N LEU A 20 0.97 8.40 8.29
CA LEU A 20 0.67 9.42 7.27
C LEU A 20 -0.80 9.92 7.33
N GLY A 21 -1.61 9.42 8.27
CA GLY A 21 -3.00 9.83 8.46
C GLY A 21 -3.93 9.35 7.34
N ILE A 22 -3.62 8.22 6.69
CA ILE A 22 -4.56 7.56 5.77
C ILE A 22 -5.66 6.91 6.63
N PRO A 23 -6.95 7.02 6.26
CA PRO A 23 -8.04 6.45 7.05
C PRO A 23 -7.98 4.91 7.05
N ILE A 24 -8.45 4.30 8.14
CA ILE A 24 -8.49 2.84 8.28
C ILE A 24 -9.62 2.23 7.44
N VAL A 25 -10.79 2.87 7.49
CA VAL A 25 -12.03 2.41 6.84
C VAL A 25 -12.60 3.55 6.00
N ALA A 26 -13.29 3.19 4.92
CA ALA A 26 -13.95 4.16 4.06
C ALA A 26 -15.18 4.77 4.74
N GLU A 27 -15.48 6.03 4.42
CA GLU A 27 -16.64 6.76 4.96
C GLU A 27 -17.99 6.18 4.50
N LYS A 28 -18.01 5.53 3.33
CA LYS A 28 -19.18 4.91 2.69
C LYS A 28 -18.86 3.46 2.34
N PRO A 29 -19.86 2.61 2.07
CA PRO A 29 -19.62 1.26 1.57
C PRO A 29 -18.66 1.28 0.37
N TRP A 30 -17.68 0.36 0.33
CA TRP A 30 -16.56 0.40 -0.62
C TRP A 30 -16.98 0.56 -2.09
N ARG A 31 -18.10 -0.05 -2.51
CA ARG A 31 -18.62 0.08 -3.88
C ARG A 31 -19.09 1.50 -4.24
N ARG A 32 -19.36 2.34 -3.25
CA ARG A 32 -19.85 3.72 -3.38
C ARG A 32 -18.84 4.74 -2.84
N SER A 33 -17.61 4.31 -2.56
CA SER A 33 -16.57 5.16 -1.98
C SER A 33 -15.30 5.11 -2.82
N TRP A 34 -14.69 6.28 -3.02
CA TRP A 34 -13.33 6.40 -3.53
C TRP A 34 -12.31 6.66 -2.42
N THR A 35 -12.72 6.55 -1.14
CA THR A 35 -11.81 6.72 -0.01
C THR A 35 -10.77 5.61 -0.02
N LEU A 36 -9.52 5.98 -0.28
CA LEU A 36 -8.37 5.09 -0.14
C LEU A 36 -8.08 4.87 1.33
N THR A 37 -7.84 3.62 1.72
CA THR A 37 -7.60 3.27 3.11
C THR A 37 -6.30 2.52 3.29
N VAL A 38 -5.87 2.48 4.54
CA VAL A 38 -4.70 1.70 4.96
C VAL A 38 -4.91 0.20 4.73
N ILE A 39 -6.16 -0.28 4.75
CA ILE A 39 -6.50 -1.69 4.52
C ILE A 39 -6.63 -1.99 3.02
N PHE A 40 -7.12 -1.04 2.23
CA PHE A 40 -7.24 -1.18 0.78
C PHE A 40 -7.14 0.18 0.09
N PRO A 41 -6.25 0.37 -0.90
CA PRO A 41 -5.46 -0.66 -1.60
C PRO A 41 -4.03 -0.85 -1.05
N THR A 42 -3.64 -0.15 0.02
CA THR A 42 -2.25 -0.04 0.51
C THR A 42 -1.47 -1.36 0.64
N PRO A 43 -2.01 -2.44 1.23
CA PRO A 43 -1.28 -3.70 1.38
C PRO A 43 -1.07 -4.43 0.05
N ILE A 44 -2.01 -4.30 -0.88
CA ILE A 44 -1.96 -4.96 -2.19
C ILE A 44 -0.86 -4.34 -3.04
N ILE A 45 -0.77 -3.01 -3.05
CA ILE A 45 0.31 -2.29 -3.75
C ILE A 45 1.67 -2.67 -3.16
N ALA A 46 1.79 -2.78 -1.82
CA ALA A 46 3.03 -3.19 -1.17
C ALA A 46 3.48 -4.60 -1.59
N ALA A 47 2.54 -5.56 -1.59
CA ALA A 47 2.81 -6.92 -2.05
C ALA A 47 3.19 -6.95 -3.54
N ALA A 48 2.47 -6.22 -4.39
CA ALA A 48 2.77 -6.15 -5.83
C ALA A 48 4.17 -5.57 -6.10
N LEU A 49 4.54 -4.48 -5.42
CA LEU A 49 5.87 -3.87 -5.54
C LEU A 49 6.98 -4.82 -5.10
N LEU A 50 6.78 -5.53 -3.99
CA LEU A 50 7.73 -6.55 -3.55
C LEU A 50 7.86 -7.69 -4.56
N ALA A 51 6.74 -8.19 -5.10
CA ALA A 51 6.72 -9.25 -6.09
C ALA A 51 7.51 -8.87 -7.36
N VAL A 52 7.27 -7.66 -7.87
CA VAL A 52 7.98 -7.13 -9.04
C VAL A 52 9.48 -6.99 -8.73
N SER A 53 9.83 -6.44 -7.57
CA SER A 53 11.23 -6.27 -7.17
C SER A 53 11.98 -7.60 -7.09
N LEU A 54 11.36 -8.62 -6.49
CA LEU A 54 11.92 -9.97 -6.43
C LEU A 54 12.10 -10.57 -7.82
N LYS A 55 11.12 -10.39 -8.72
CA LYS A 55 11.19 -10.89 -10.09
C LYS A 55 12.30 -10.20 -10.91
N LEU A 56 12.59 -8.94 -10.64
CA LEU A 56 13.70 -8.20 -11.22
C LEU A 56 15.08 -8.58 -10.64
N GLY A 57 15.12 -9.46 -9.64
CA GLY A 57 16.35 -9.97 -9.05
C GLY A 57 16.84 -9.19 -7.82
N PHE A 58 16.06 -8.23 -7.31
CA PHE A 58 16.39 -7.56 -6.05
C PHE A 58 16.18 -8.52 -4.87
N LYS A 59 17.23 -8.72 -4.07
CA LYS A 59 17.22 -9.66 -2.93
C LYS A 59 17.16 -8.97 -1.56
N GLY A 60 17.51 -7.68 -1.49
CA GLY A 60 17.77 -7.00 -0.21
C GLY A 60 19.00 -7.54 0.52
N PHE A 61 19.29 -6.98 1.69
CA PHE A 61 20.44 -7.34 2.53
C PHE A 61 20.07 -8.35 3.62
N TYR A 62 18.87 -8.23 4.20
CA TYR A 62 18.43 -9.04 5.35
C TYR A 62 17.37 -10.05 4.91
N TYR A 63 17.75 -10.92 3.99
CA TYR A 63 16.86 -11.95 3.45
C TYR A 63 15.53 -11.37 2.93
N THR A 64 15.60 -10.25 2.20
CA THR A 64 14.45 -9.51 1.62
C THR A 64 13.62 -8.70 2.62
N LEU A 65 13.88 -8.74 3.92
CA LEU A 65 13.06 -8.06 4.92
C LEU A 65 13.17 -6.53 4.83
N ASP A 66 14.38 -6.03 4.58
CA ASP A 66 14.66 -4.62 4.33
C ASP A 66 13.95 -4.13 3.06
N LEU A 67 14.06 -4.89 1.97
CA LEU A 67 13.36 -4.60 0.72
C LEU A 67 11.84 -4.58 0.94
N ALA A 68 11.29 -5.56 1.66
CA ALA A 68 9.88 -5.61 2.00
C ALA A 68 9.42 -4.40 2.81
N PHE A 69 10.17 -4.01 3.83
CA PHE A 69 9.87 -2.84 4.65
C PHE A 69 9.82 -1.57 3.79
N ILE A 70 10.83 -1.38 2.91
CA ILE A 70 10.90 -0.25 1.98
C ILE A 70 9.74 -0.26 1.00
N MET A 71 9.39 -1.40 0.40
CA MET A 71 8.24 -1.51 -0.51
C MET A 71 6.91 -1.20 0.18
N GLY A 72 6.76 -1.59 1.46
CA GLY A 72 5.63 -1.19 2.28
C GLY A 72 5.55 0.32 2.50
N MET A 73 6.69 0.96 2.82
CA MET A 73 6.78 2.41 2.99
C MET A 73 6.44 3.16 1.69
N ILE A 74 7.00 2.73 0.56
CA ILE A 74 6.73 3.31 -0.77
C ILE A 74 5.24 3.17 -1.10
N SER A 75 4.64 2.01 -0.84
CA SER A 75 3.20 1.80 -1.06
C SER A 75 2.34 2.80 -0.28
N ALA A 76 2.63 3.01 1.00
CA ALA A 76 1.89 3.96 1.83
C ALA A 76 2.02 5.40 1.31
N ILE A 77 3.22 5.80 0.87
CA ILE A 77 3.45 7.12 0.25
C ILE A 77 2.66 7.25 -1.05
N ILE A 78 2.69 6.23 -1.92
CA ILE A 78 1.89 6.21 -3.15
C ILE A 78 0.43 6.43 -2.80
N VAL A 79 -0.16 5.64 -1.90
CA VAL A 79 -1.58 5.79 -1.54
C VAL A 79 -1.90 7.15 -0.94
N LYS A 80 -1.02 7.72 -0.12
CA LYS A 80 -1.22 9.05 0.47
C LYS A 80 -1.36 10.15 -0.58
N TYR A 81 -0.63 10.04 -1.68
CA TYR A 81 -0.52 11.11 -2.68
C TYR A 81 -1.08 10.75 -4.06
N ILE A 82 -1.61 9.54 -4.25
CA ILE A 82 -2.11 9.10 -5.56
C ILE A 82 -3.25 10.00 -6.07
N GLU A 83 -4.04 10.58 -5.18
CA GLU A 83 -5.14 11.49 -5.54
C GLU A 83 -4.66 12.82 -6.12
N ASN A 84 -3.39 13.19 -5.90
CA ASN A 84 -2.79 14.37 -6.54
C ASN A 84 -2.47 14.12 -8.03
N ILE A 85 -2.34 12.85 -8.43
CA ILE A 85 -2.05 12.43 -9.81
C ILE A 85 -3.34 11.95 -10.49
N PHE A 86 -4.14 11.17 -9.77
CA PHE A 86 -5.39 10.58 -10.21
C PHE A 86 -6.52 11.11 -9.32
N PRO A 87 -7.08 12.29 -9.62
CA PRO A 87 -8.10 12.90 -8.79
C PRO A 87 -9.34 12.01 -8.69
N LYS A 88 -10.06 12.16 -7.58
CA LYS A 88 -11.33 11.44 -7.36
C LYS A 88 -12.28 11.71 -8.52
N PRO A 89 -13.00 10.68 -9.02
CA PRO A 89 -14.05 10.91 -10.00
C PRO A 89 -15.14 11.81 -9.39
N PRO A 90 -15.80 12.65 -10.21
CA PRO A 90 -16.93 13.45 -9.74
C PRO A 90 -18.00 12.53 -9.15
N PHE A 91 -18.48 12.88 -7.96
CA PHE A 91 -19.55 12.14 -7.31
C PHE A 91 -20.84 12.31 -8.12
N TYR A 92 -21.28 11.24 -8.78
CA TYR A 92 -22.62 11.18 -9.36
C TYR A 92 -23.57 10.60 -8.30
N PRO A 93 -24.49 11.40 -7.73
CA PRO A 93 -25.61 10.86 -6.98
C PRO A 93 -26.52 10.17 -8.00
N GLY A 94 -26.35 8.85 -8.13
CA GLY A 94 -27.34 8.00 -8.78
C GLY A 94 -28.62 7.91 -7.96
#